data_AF-A0A502G8Y2-F1
#
_entry.id   AF-A0A502G8Y2-F1
#
_cell.length_a   1.000
_cell.length_b   1.000
_cell.length_c   1.000
_cell.angle_alpha   90.00
_cell.angle_beta   90.00
_cell.angle_gamma   90.00
#
_symmetry.space_group_name_H-M   'P 1'
#
loop_
_entity.id
_entity.type
_entity.pdbx_description
1 polymer ?
#
loop_
_entity_poly.entity_id
_entity_poly.type
_entity_poly.pdbx_seq_one_letter_code
_entity_poly.pdbx_strand_id
1 'polypeptide(L)'
;MTTDNPDELFRQKLVALTLTLNIDPHVADNQVLDRVALSFRKLLNFLSEDSERSQLAFDAQAKNALVSAIGDNFAQCQEGGLFRKDISARWLARSFVGMLDQMREEPADAALRHQQSIACAKILCEGMWPGAADSRV
;
A
#
# COMPACT_ATOMS: atom_id res chain seq x y z
N MET A 1 -27.13 -17.64 -9.60
CA MET A 1 -26.31 -18.51 -8.75
C MET A 1 -24.87 -18.09 -8.92
N THR A 2 -24.45 -17.03 -8.25
CA THR A 2 -23.04 -16.62 -8.22
C THR A 2 -22.42 -17.42 -7.08
N THR A 3 -21.52 -18.32 -7.43
CA THR A 3 -20.69 -19.07 -6.49
C THR A 3 -20.02 -18.10 -5.54
N ASP A 4 -20.36 -18.24 -4.26
CA ASP A 4 -19.80 -17.51 -3.13
C ASP A 4 -18.35 -17.97 -2.94
N ASN A 5 -17.44 -17.61 -3.87
CA ASN A 5 -16.05 -17.97 -3.76
C ASN A 5 -15.40 -17.09 -2.68
N PRO A 6 -15.06 -17.66 -1.50
CA PRO A 6 -14.53 -16.92 -0.37
C PRO A 6 -13.27 -16.10 -0.71
N ASP A 7 -12.43 -16.62 -1.62
CA ASP A 7 -11.16 -16.01 -2.01
C ASP A 7 -11.38 -14.87 -3.00
N GLU A 8 -12.37 -15.02 -3.88
CA GLU A 8 -12.75 -13.97 -4.81
C GLU A 8 -13.36 -12.78 -4.08
N LEU A 9 -14.22 -13.04 -3.09
CA LEU A 9 -14.76 -11.99 -2.23
C LEU A 9 -13.65 -11.28 -1.43
N PHE A 10 -12.65 -12.03 -0.94
CA PHE A 10 -11.48 -11.45 -0.29
C PHE A 10 -10.71 -10.51 -1.23
N ARG A 11 -10.40 -10.95 -2.45
CA ARG A 11 -9.69 -10.14 -3.45
C ARG A 11 -10.48 -8.87 -3.80
N GLN A 12 -11.79 -8.99 -3.98
CA GLN A 12 -12.65 -7.84 -4.26
C GLN A 12 -12.64 -6.83 -3.11
N LYS A 13 -12.76 -7.30 -1.86
CA LYS A 13 -12.70 -6.42 -0.67
C LYS A 13 -11.34 -5.76 -0.52
N LEU A 14 -10.25 -6.48 -0.77
CA LEU A 14 -8.90 -5.95 -0.74
C LEU A 14 -8.70 -4.82 -1.77
N VAL A 15 -9.13 -5.05 -3.01
CA VAL A 15 -9.06 -4.04 -4.08
C VAL A 15 -9.96 -2.85 -3.75
N ALA A 16 -11.20 -3.09 -3.31
CA ALA A 16 -12.13 -2.03 -2.93
C ALA A 16 -11.56 -1.17 -1.79
N LEU A 17 -10.99 -1.79 -0.74
CA LEU A 17 -10.30 -1.08 0.33
C LEU A 17 -9.18 -0.22 -0.23
N THR A 18 -8.34 -0.76 -1.11
CA THR A 18 -7.21 -0.05 -1.72
C THR A 18 -7.63 1.22 -2.47
N LEU A 19 -8.74 1.15 -3.22
CA LEU A 19 -9.27 2.31 -3.94
C LEU A 19 -9.72 3.43 -2.99
N THR A 20 -10.12 3.11 -1.75
CA THR A 20 -10.43 4.13 -0.72
C THR A 20 -9.19 4.78 -0.10
N LEU A 21 -8.00 4.26 -0.38
CA LEU A 21 -6.72 4.73 0.17
C LEU A 21 -6.01 5.73 -0.75
N ASN A 22 -6.72 6.30 -1.72
CA ASN A 22 -6.15 7.31 -2.60
C ASN A 22 -5.68 8.51 -1.77
N ILE A 23 -4.53 9.07 -2.15
CA ILE A 23 -3.95 10.23 -1.49
C ILE A 23 -4.30 11.44 -2.35
N ASP A 24 -4.96 12.43 -1.76
CA ASP A 24 -5.24 13.69 -2.45
C ASP A 24 -3.90 14.30 -2.92
N PRO A 25 -3.72 14.58 -4.22
CA PRO A 25 -2.49 15.19 -4.72
C PRO A 25 -2.19 16.56 -4.11
N HIS A 26 -3.17 17.23 -3.50
CA HIS A 26 -3.02 18.53 -2.83
C HIS A 26 -2.93 18.41 -1.30
N VAL A 27 -2.75 17.19 -0.78
CA VAL A 27 -2.48 17.00 0.64
C VAL A 27 -1.21 17.77 1.03
N ALA A 28 -1.22 18.39 2.21
CA ALA A 28 -0.04 19.08 2.71
C ALA A 28 1.14 18.11 2.89
N ASP A 29 2.35 18.54 2.53
CA ASP A 29 3.56 17.70 2.57
C ASP A 29 3.77 17.01 3.92
N ASN A 30 3.49 17.71 5.02
CA ASN A 30 3.62 17.19 6.39
C ASN A 30 2.59 16.10 6.74
N GLN A 31 1.59 15.87 5.91
CA GLN A 31 0.56 14.83 6.08
C GLN A 31 0.77 13.63 5.16
N VAL A 32 1.63 13.72 4.15
CA VAL A 32 1.87 12.65 3.17
C VAL A 32 2.29 11.35 3.85
N LEU A 33 3.26 11.45 4.77
CA LEU A 33 3.74 10.30 5.54
C LEU A 33 2.58 9.60 6.28
N ASP A 34 1.73 10.38 6.95
CA ASP A 34 0.60 9.85 7.71
C ASP A 34 -0.43 9.17 6.81
N ARG A 35 -0.64 9.69 5.59
CA ARG A 35 -1.54 9.07 4.60
C ARG A 35 -0.99 7.73 4.11
N VAL A 36 0.31 7.67 3.79
CA VAL A 36 0.95 6.41 3.37
C VAL A 36 0.97 5.40 4.52
N ALA A 37 1.26 5.84 5.75
CA ALA A 37 1.21 4.97 6.94
C ALA A 37 -0.21 4.46 7.21
N LEU A 38 -1.23 5.30 7.04
CA LEU A 38 -2.62 4.89 7.14
C LEU A 38 -2.97 3.79 6.11
N SER A 39 -2.46 3.91 4.88
CA SER A 39 -2.68 2.90 3.84
C SER A 39 -2.09 1.54 4.22
N PHE A 40 -0.82 1.51 4.65
CA PHE A 40 -0.21 0.28 5.18
C PHE A 40 -1.01 -0.29 6.35
N ARG A 41 -1.39 0.55 7.32
CA ARG A 41 -2.11 0.09 8.53
C ARG A 41 -3.46 -0.52 8.19
N LYS A 42 -4.25 0.12 7.31
CA LYS A 42 -5.56 -0.39 6.91
C LYS A 42 -5.45 -1.72 6.19
N LEU A 43 -4.47 -1.87 5.31
CA LEU A 43 -4.24 -3.13 4.59
C LEU A 43 -3.71 -4.23 5.51
N LEU A 44 -2.75 -3.94 6.40
CA LEU A 44 -2.26 -4.90 7.39
C LEU A 44 -3.38 -5.35 8.35
N ASN A 45 -4.25 -4.43 8.77
CA ASN A 45 -5.40 -4.79 9.58
C ASN A 45 -6.36 -5.72 8.84
N PHE A 46 -6.71 -5.40 7.59
CA PHE A 46 -7.55 -6.26 6.76
C PHE A 46 -6.94 -7.67 6.60
N LEU A 47 -5.63 -7.76 6.34
CA LEU A 47 -4.93 -9.04 6.22
C LEU A 47 -4.83 -9.81 7.55
N SER A 48 -5.02 -9.14 8.69
CA SER A 48 -5.01 -9.76 10.01
C SER A 48 -6.39 -10.22 10.50
N GLU A 49 -7.48 -9.78 9.86
CA GLU A 49 -8.85 -10.12 10.27
C GLU A 49 -9.17 -11.61 10.11
N ASP A 50 -8.64 -12.23 9.05
CA ASP A 50 -8.72 -13.67 8.77
C ASP A 50 -7.37 -14.11 8.21
N SER A 51 -6.47 -14.56 9.12
CA SER A 51 -5.09 -14.93 8.76
C SER A 51 -5.02 -16.17 7.86
N GLU A 52 -5.91 -17.13 8.07
CA GLU A 52 -5.97 -18.35 7.25
C GLU A 52 -6.36 -17.99 5.82
N ARG A 53 -7.41 -17.19 5.64
CA ARG A 53 -7.80 -16.71 4.31
C ARG A 53 -6.78 -15.80 3.68
N SER A 54 -6.11 -14.95 4.47
CA SER A 54 -5.07 -14.07 3.95
C SER A 54 -3.85 -14.85 3.46
N GLN A 55 -3.55 -16.02 4.04
CA GLN A 55 -2.52 -16.93 3.53
C GLN A 55 -2.93 -17.58 2.21
N LEU A 56 -4.19 -18.00 2.08
CA LEU A 56 -4.71 -18.67 0.89
C LEU A 56 -4.95 -17.71 -0.29
N ALA A 57 -5.59 -16.57 -0.02
CA ALA A 57 -6.18 -15.70 -1.05
C ALA A 57 -5.31 -14.47 -1.39
N PHE A 58 -4.32 -14.11 -0.58
CA PHE A 58 -3.32 -13.08 -0.94
C PHE A 58 -2.17 -13.71 -1.75
N ASP A 59 -2.56 -14.34 -2.85
CA ASP A 59 -1.70 -15.03 -3.81
C ASP A 59 -1.10 -14.07 -4.85
N ALA A 60 -0.44 -14.60 -5.88
CA ALA A 60 0.13 -13.80 -6.95
C ALA A 60 -0.93 -12.96 -7.70
N GLN A 61 -2.16 -13.45 -7.85
CA GLN A 61 -3.24 -12.73 -8.51
C GLN A 61 -3.67 -11.53 -7.66
N ALA A 62 -3.90 -11.74 -6.36
CA ALA A 62 -4.25 -10.66 -5.43
C ALA A 62 -3.14 -9.61 -5.33
N LYS A 63 -1.87 -10.03 -5.24
CA LYS A 63 -0.71 -9.14 -5.23
C LYS A 63 -0.62 -8.30 -6.51
N ASN A 64 -0.83 -8.91 -7.68
CA ASN A 64 -0.82 -8.20 -8.95
C ASN A 64 -1.97 -7.20 -9.08
N ALA A 65 -3.18 -7.56 -8.62
CA ALA A 65 -4.31 -6.64 -8.58
C ALA A 65 -4.04 -5.45 -7.65
N LEU A 66 -3.45 -5.71 -6.49
CA LEU A 66 -3.06 -4.68 -5.53
C LEU A 66 -1.97 -3.75 -6.09
N VAL A 67 -0.96 -4.30 -6.78
CA VAL A 67 0.07 -3.51 -7.47
C VAL A 67 -0.57 -2.59 -8.53
N SER A 68 -1.59 -3.06 -9.25
CA SER A 68 -2.30 -2.22 -10.22
C SER A 68 -3.01 -1.06 -9.51
N ALA A 69 -3.83 -1.35 -8.50
CA ALA A 69 -4.62 -0.34 -7.79
C ALA A 69 -3.75 0.70 -7.05
N ILE A 70 -2.68 0.26 -6.37
CA ILE A 70 -1.72 1.18 -5.73
C ILE A 70 -0.93 1.97 -6.79
N GLY A 71 -0.58 1.34 -7.91
CA GLY A 71 0.11 1.98 -9.02
C GLY A 71 -0.71 3.14 -9.60
N ASP A 72 -2.01 2.96 -9.76
CA ASP A 72 -2.92 4.01 -10.25
C ASP A 72 -3.00 5.18 -9.26
N ASN A 73 -3.09 4.90 -7.95
CA ASN A 73 -3.06 5.94 -6.91
C ASN A 73 -1.74 6.73 -6.93
N PHE A 74 -0.61 6.04 -7.04
CA PHE A 74 0.71 6.68 -7.11
C PHE A 74 0.91 7.47 -8.40
N ALA A 75 0.38 7.00 -9.53
CA ALA A 75 0.41 7.73 -10.79
C ALA A 75 -0.34 9.06 -10.68
N GLN A 76 -1.53 9.08 -10.06
CA GLN A 76 -2.28 10.32 -9.81
C GLN A 76 -1.51 11.30 -8.91
N CYS A 77 -0.86 10.79 -7.87
CA CYS A 77 -0.02 11.60 -6.99
C CYS A 77 1.20 12.15 -7.73
N GLN A 78 1.81 11.36 -8.62
CA GLN A 78 2.89 11.82 -9.50
C GLN A 78 2.38 12.92 -10.43
N GLU A 79 1.27 12.70 -11.13
CA GLU A 79 0.66 13.69 -12.04
C GLU A 79 0.44 15.04 -11.34
N GLY A 80 -0.12 15.03 -10.13
CA GLY A 80 -0.31 16.21 -9.29
C GLY A 80 0.95 16.78 -8.64
N GLY A 81 2.12 16.18 -8.86
CA GLY A 81 3.41 16.69 -8.40
C GLY A 81 3.78 16.31 -6.96
N LEU A 82 2.95 15.51 -6.28
CA LEU A 82 3.18 15.09 -4.90
C LEU A 82 4.38 14.12 -4.79
N PHE A 83 4.55 13.24 -5.78
CA PHE A 83 5.64 12.28 -5.85
C PHE A 83 6.54 12.52 -7.05
N ARG A 84 7.82 12.15 -6.92
CA ARG A 84 8.81 12.20 -8.00
C ARG A 84 8.33 11.38 -9.20
N LYS A 85 8.65 11.83 -10.42
CA LYS A 85 8.20 11.21 -11.68
C LYS A 85 9.24 10.32 -12.37
N ASP A 86 10.49 10.37 -11.93
CA ASP A 86 11.61 9.63 -12.51
C ASP A 86 11.62 8.14 -12.10
N ILE A 87 10.89 7.76 -11.05
CA ILE A 87 10.60 6.36 -10.71
C ILE A 87 9.18 6.02 -11.15
N SER A 88 9.00 4.88 -11.83
CA SER A 88 7.66 4.43 -12.24
C SER A 88 6.74 4.21 -11.03
N ALA A 89 5.52 4.76 -11.08
CA ALA A 89 4.46 4.44 -10.11
C ALA A 89 4.25 2.94 -9.92
N ARG A 90 4.39 2.13 -10.98
CA ARG A 90 4.27 0.67 -10.91
C ARG A 90 5.41 0.02 -10.13
N TRP A 91 6.63 0.56 -10.22
CA TRP A 91 7.75 0.08 -9.41
C TRP A 91 7.58 0.44 -7.94
N LEU A 92 7.14 1.67 -7.64
CA LEU A 92 6.78 2.09 -6.28
C LEU A 92 5.68 1.21 -5.68
N ALA A 93 4.64 0.90 -6.47
CA ALA A 93 3.56 0.02 -6.04
C ALA A 93 4.04 -1.41 -5.75
N ARG A 94 4.97 -1.95 -6.55
CA ARG A 94 5.60 -3.25 -6.26
C ARG A 94 6.39 -3.23 -4.95
N SER A 95 7.13 -2.15 -4.67
CA SER A 95 7.84 -1.99 -3.40
C SER A 95 6.86 -1.91 -2.22
N PHE A 96 5.77 -1.15 -2.36
CA PHE A 96 4.71 -1.07 -1.36
C PHE A 96 4.12 -2.46 -1.06
N VAL A 97 3.71 -3.19 -2.10
CA VAL A 97 3.12 -4.53 -1.94
C VAL A 97 4.11 -5.53 -1.39
N GLY A 98 5.40 -5.45 -1.75
CA GLY A 98 6.45 -6.30 -1.18
C GLY A 98 6.67 -6.05 0.31
N MET A 99 6.67 -4.79 0.76
CA MET A 99 6.72 -4.47 2.19
C MET A 99 5.49 -5.00 2.93
N LEU A 100 4.29 -4.80 2.36
CA LEU A 100 3.04 -5.31 2.93
C LEU A 100 3.06 -6.84 3.05
N ASP A 101 3.52 -7.53 2.00
CA ASP A 101 3.63 -8.98 1.93
C ASP A 101 4.54 -9.53 3.03
N GLN A 102 5.68 -8.87 3.27
CA GLN A 102 6.62 -9.27 4.32
C GLN A 102 6.06 -9.00 5.73
N MET A 103 5.45 -7.83 5.96
CA MET A 103 4.91 -7.46 7.28
C MET A 103 3.70 -8.31 7.68
N ARG A 104 2.91 -8.78 6.69
CA ARG A 104 1.79 -9.71 6.89
C ARG A 104 2.22 -11.03 7.56
N GLU A 105 3.42 -11.53 7.25
CA GLU A 105 3.91 -12.81 7.76
C GLU A 105 4.34 -12.72 9.24
N GLU A 106 4.49 -11.50 9.78
CA GLU A 106 4.86 -11.29 11.18
C GLU A 106 3.59 -11.22 12.06
N PRO A 107 3.40 -12.14 13.02
CA PRO A 107 2.33 -12.04 14.00
C PRO A 107 2.48 -10.75 14.80
N ALA A 108 1.55 -9.82 14.61
CA ALA A 108 1.58 -8.50 15.23
C ALA A 108 0.22 -8.19 15.82
N ASP A 109 0.19 -7.58 17.00
CA ASP A 109 -1.03 -6.95 17.53
C ASP A 109 -1.30 -5.61 16.82
N ALA A 110 -2.40 -4.94 17.19
CA ALA A 110 -2.77 -3.66 16.57
C ALA A 110 -1.71 -2.56 16.80
N ALA A 111 -1.00 -2.58 17.93
CA ALA A 111 0.01 -1.57 18.26
C ALA A 111 1.27 -1.80 17.41
N LEU A 112 1.71 -3.05 17.27
CA LEU A 112 2.86 -3.40 16.44
C LEU A 112 2.56 -3.17 14.95
N ARG A 113 1.37 -3.51 14.45
CA ARG A 113 0.97 -3.17 13.07
C ARG A 113 0.97 -1.67 12.81
N HIS A 114 0.62 -0.86 13.80
CA HIS A 114 0.74 0.59 13.69
C HIS A 114 2.20 1.03 13.57
N GLN A 115 3.11 0.48 14.37
CA GLN A 115 4.55 0.77 14.27
C GLN A 115 5.14 0.32 12.92
N GLN A 116 4.83 -0.90 12.48
CA GLN A 116 5.21 -1.42 11.16
C GLN A 116 4.72 -0.49 10.04
N SER A 117 3.47 -0.01 10.11
CA SER A 117 2.92 0.89 9.09
C SER A 117 3.67 2.21 8.98
N ILE A 118 4.10 2.79 10.11
CA ILE A 118 4.91 4.01 10.15
C ILE A 118 6.30 3.74 9.57
N ALA A 119 6.92 2.61 9.93
CA ALA A 119 8.25 2.25 9.44
C ALA A 119 8.24 2.05 7.92
N CYS A 120 7.30 1.28 7.38
CA CYS A 120 7.13 1.10 5.94
C CYS A 120 6.88 2.42 5.21
N ALA A 121 6.03 3.29 5.77
CA ALA A 121 5.77 4.60 5.18
C ALA A 121 7.02 5.48 5.14
N LYS A 122 7.83 5.51 6.19
CA LYS A 122 9.10 6.28 6.21
C LYS A 122 10.03 5.79 5.10
N ILE A 123 10.31 4.49 5.06
CA ILE A 123 11.22 3.88 4.07
C ILE A 123 10.72 4.16 2.64
N LEU A 124 9.43 3.97 2.40
CA LEU A 124 8.87 4.16 1.07
C LEU A 124 8.84 5.64 0.67
N CYS A 125 8.38 6.54 1.55
CA CYS A 125 8.31 7.95 1.25
C CYS A 125 9.69 8.57 1.01
N GLU A 126 10.73 8.15 1.75
CA GLU A 126 12.13 8.54 1.48
C GLU A 126 12.52 8.31 0.01
N GLY A 127 12.03 7.23 -0.60
CA GLY A 127 12.23 6.96 -2.02
C GLY A 127 11.33 7.76 -2.97
N MET A 128 10.16 8.22 -2.50
CA MET A 128 9.11 8.84 -3.33
C MET A 128 9.16 10.38 -3.39
N TRP A 129 9.79 11.05 -2.40
CA TRP A 129 9.82 12.51 -2.37
C TRP A 129 10.55 13.11 -3.58
N PRO A 130 10.02 14.20 -4.18
CA PRO A 130 10.63 14.88 -5.32
C PRO A 130 12.10 15.32 -5.12
N GLY A 131 12.50 15.67 -3.89
CA GLY A 131 13.84 16.18 -3.57
C GLY A 131 14.85 15.14 -3.06
N ALA A 132 14.48 13.87 -2.95
CA ALA A 132 15.36 12.84 -2.35
C ALA A 132 16.60 12.50 -3.21
N ALA A 133 16.57 12.84 -4.50
CA ALA A 133 17.72 12.64 -5.40
C ALA A 133 18.77 13.76 -5.28
N ASP A 134 18.35 14.98 -4.94
CA ASP A 134 19.20 16.18 -5.00
C ASP A 134 19.99 16.44 -3.71
N SER A 135 19.67 15.76 -2.61
CA SER A 135 20.35 15.95 -1.32
C SER A 135 21.67 15.18 -1.17
N ARG A 136 22.20 14.60 -2.24
CA ARG A 136 23.50 13.87 -2.26
C ARG A 136 24.52 14.49 -3.23
N VAL A 137 24.52 15.82 -3.34
CA VAL A 137 25.57 16.60 -4.01
C VAL A 137 26.25 17.52 -3.02
#